data_AF-A0A6J8DNK5-F1
#
_entry.id   AF-A0A6J8DNK5-F1
#
_cell.length_a   1.000
_cell.length_b   1.000
_cell.length_c   1.000
_cell.angle_alpha   90.00
_cell.angle_beta   90.00
_cell.angle_gamma   90.00
#
_symmetry.space_group_name_H-M   'P 1'
#
loop_
_entity.id
_entity.type
_entity.pdbx_description
1 polymer ?
#
loop_
_entity_poly.entity_id
_entity_poly.type
_entity_poly.pdbx_seq_one_letter_code
_entity_poly.pdbx_strand_id
1 'polypeptide(L)'
;MNADKMYIPSMEKWSKYYQNVVQGNNKTYINHMKNTGRNGSFMIPIQNQRLSSTMSKSNEKCNLRLVSPSAQMVEMAKESLEDEGLQIKGKKRKRKTSTKASSSGANIRKKKREPKRDNNFTEAIPSQLEVFEIPPYQLGIESISFEECRPTSKVTAYNPIEFNLCAHNGLEYIDLKRSKLYVKLRVKHSNGDNIAIDSKVVPVNGFFYALFSQVDCYLQGSLISSSNTNYSYKCMMKTLLDYGQDAKASQLTSALFYKDRSGHMDSFDTNTGLYERKKLIGNSKSLDMEGMLFHDLFEMDRYLLNMVDVKLKLFRSKPSFCLVSSEDDADYDVVIEDIVVKVCKIKVNPAIIFAHSEALKSTNAKYPYTKTVMKHITLMMGSTNAVLENIFQDVKPKRIIMGLTSTNAVNGDYQFNPWNFQHFDLQQITLYCDGVPVDGIPLKLQFNEDRGATNVAAYV
;
A
#
# COMPACT_ATOMS: atom_id res chain seq x y z
N MET A 1 -22.63 2.23 19.04
CA MET A 1 -23.02 0.80 19.00
C MET A 1 -22.77 0.28 17.58
N ASN A 2 -22.66 -1.04 17.42
CA ASN A 2 -22.32 -1.75 16.17
C ASN A 2 -20.87 -1.53 15.71
N ALA A 3 -20.04 -2.52 16.00
CA ALA A 3 -18.79 -2.80 15.31
C ALA A 3 -18.90 -4.26 14.84
N ASP A 4 -19.00 -4.46 13.52
CA ASP A 4 -19.27 -5.78 12.95
C ASP A 4 -18.05 -6.69 13.14
N LYS A 5 -18.26 -7.79 13.85
CA LYS A 5 -17.27 -8.85 14.07
C LYS A 5 -17.70 -10.09 13.31
N MET A 6 -16.98 -10.40 12.25
CA MET A 6 -17.18 -11.62 11.46
C MET A 6 -16.64 -12.85 12.22
N TYR A 7 -17.38 -13.95 12.23
CA TYR A 7 -17.07 -15.19 12.95
C TYR A 7 -16.79 -16.32 11.96
N ILE A 8 -15.82 -17.20 12.26
CA ILE A 8 -15.50 -18.41 11.47
C ILE A 8 -15.49 -19.63 12.41
N PRO A 9 -16.12 -20.78 12.07
CA PRO A 9 -16.23 -21.93 12.97
C PRO A 9 -14.95 -22.79 13.10
N SER A 10 -14.88 -23.59 14.17
CA SER A 10 -13.71 -24.38 14.59
C SER A 10 -13.43 -25.66 13.78
N MET A 11 -12.13 -25.99 13.61
CA MET A 11 -11.64 -27.19 12.92
C MET A 11 -11.38 -28.36 13.88
N GLU A 12 -11.94 -29.55 13.59
CA GLU A 12 -11.67 -30.78 14.37
C GLU A 12 -11.08 -31.96 13.54
N LYS A 13 -10.71 -31.73 12.26
CA LYS A 13 -10.19 -32.78 11.36
C LYS A 13 -8.70 -32.69 10.99
N TRP A 14 -7.96 -31.73 11.50
CA TRP A 14 -6.61 -31.39 10.97
C TRP A 14 -5.41 -32.14 11.60
N SER A 15 -5.61 -32.90 12.69
CA SER A 15 -4.50 -33.58 13.39
C SER A 15 -3.82 -34.70 12.58
N LYS A 16 -4.54 -35.39 11.68
CA LYS A 16 -4.03 -36.62 11.03
C LYS A 16 -3.20 -36.42 9.76
N TYR A 17 -3.27 -35.25 9.10
CA TYR A 17 -2.51 -35.02 7.86
C TYR A 17 -1.05 -34.63 8.15
N TYR A 18 -0.82 -33.82 9.18
CA TYR A 18 0.50 -33.25 9.50
C TYR A 18 1.53 -34.29 9.97
N GLN A 19 1.10 -35.37 10.63
CA GLN A 19 2.03 -36.37 11.18
C GLN A 19 2.69 -37.25 10.10
N ASN A 20 2.01 -37.50 8.98
CA ASN A 20 2.52 -38.40 7.93
C ASN A 20 3.58 -37.75 7.02
N VAL A 21 3.58 -36.43 6.88
CA VAL A 21 4.49 -35.71 5.97
C VAL A 21 5.88 -35.48 6.59
N VAL A 22 5.97 -35.36 7.91
CA VAL A 22 7.22 -35.00 8.61
C VAL A 22 8.19 -36.18 8.78
N GLN A 23 7.72 -37.42 8.73
CA GLN A 23 8.54 -38.60 9.03
C GLN A 23 9.26 -39.23 7.82
N GLY A 24 8.97 -38.80 6.58
CA GLY A 24 9.49 -39.40 5.37
C GLY A 24 10.11 -38.43 4.37
N ASN A 25 11.41 -38.10 4.56
CA ASN A 25 12.42 -37.84 3.51
C ASN A 25 13.60 -36.95 4.01
N ASN A 26 14.58 -37.53 4.71
CA ASN A 26 15.77 -36.77 5.15
C ASN A 26 17.11 -37.53 5.08
N LYS A 27 17.20 -38.63 4.31
CA LYS A 27 18.43 -39.46 4.21
C LYS A 27 19.16 -39.42 2.86
N THR A 28 18.57 -38.86 1.81
CA THR A 28 19.17 -38.84 0.45
C THR A 28 19.98 -37.57 0.14
N TYR A 29 19.64 -36.41 0.71
CA TYR A 29 20.28 -35.14 0.35
C TYR A 29 21.71 -34.96 0.91
N ILE A 30 22.00 -35.51 2.09
CA ILE A 30 23.28 -35.29 2.80
C ILE A 30 24.45 -36.02 2.12
N ASN A 31 24.19 -37.12 1.42
CA ASN A 31 25.24 -37.87 0.71
C ASN A 31 25.68 -37.21 -0.61
N HIS A 32 24.87 -36.32 -1.21
CA HIS A 32 25.20 -35.74 -2.52
C HIS A 32 26.18 -34.57 -2.43
N MET A 33 26.25 -33.87 -1.29
CA MET A 33 27.14 -32.70 -1.09
C MET A 33 28.60 -33.04 -0.79
N LYS A 34 28.95 -34.31 -0.52
CA LYS A 34 30.35 -34.69 -0.19
C LYS A 34 31.24 -35.00 -1.41
N ASN A 35 30.68 -35.13 -2.62
CA ASN A 35 31.39 -35.70 -3.78
C ASN A 35 31.69 -34.72 -4.94
N THR A 36 31.49 -33.41 -4.79
CA THR A 36 31.77 -32.44 -5.86
C THR A 36 32.67 -31.29 -5.40
N GLY A 37 33.95 -31.60 -5.15
CA GLY A 37 34.98 -30.58 -4.99
C GLY A 37 35.33 -29.91 -6.32
N ARG A 38 34.79 -28.71 -6.59
CA ARG A 38 35.26 -27.81 -7.63
C ARG A 38 35.21 -26.35 -7.17
N ASN A 39 36.32 -25.65 -7.34
CA ASN A 39 36.40 -24.21 -7.14
C ASN A 39 35.65 -23.49 -8.27
N GLY A 40 34.91 -22.43 -7.94
CA GLY A 40 34.23 -21.56 -8.90
C GLY A 40 33.99 -20.18 -8.29
N SER A 41 34.75 -19.19 -8.76
CA SER A 41 34.63 -17.79 -8.30
C SER A 41 33.54 -17.06 -9.09
N PHE A 42 32.63 -16.37 -8.41
CA PHE A 42 31.74 -15.38 -9.02
C PHE A 42 31.81 -14.07 -8.24
N MET A 43 32.11 -12.97 -8.95
CA MET A 43 32.04 -11.61 -8.40
C MET A 43 30.74 -10.94 -8.84
N ILE A 44 30.15 -10.14 -7.93
CA ILE A 44 29.12 -9.14 -8.23
C ILE A 44 29.61 -7.82 -7.60
N PRO A 45 29.60 -6.69 -8.33
CA PRO A 45 30.16 -5.45 -7.81
C PRO A 45 29.21 -4.77 -6.81
N ILE A 46 29.72 -4.46 -5.62
CA ILE A 46 29.05 -3.55 -4.67
C ILE A 46 29.64 -2.15 -4.87
N GLN A 47 28.79 -1.16 -5.17
CA GLN A 47 29.19 0.25 -5.18
C GLN A 47 29.43 0.72 -3.75
N ASN A 48 30.70 0.85 -3.35
CA ASN A 48 31.06 1.56 -2.13
C ASN A 48 30.95 3.08 -2.35
N GLN A 49 30.12 3.75 -1.55
CA GLN A 49 30.28 5.20 -1.34
C GLN A 49 31.55 5.47 -0.52
N ARG A 50 32.30 6.51 -0.91
CA ARG A 50 33.52 6.92 -0.21
C ARG A 50 33.18 7.55 1.15
N LEU A 51 33.85 7.08 2.20
CA LEU A 51 34.22 7.92 3.34
C LEU A 51 35.75 7.90 3.49
N SER A 52 36.32 9.09 3.64
CA SER A 52 37.76 9.30 3.76
C SER A 52 38.18 9.44 5.21
N SER A 53 39.14 8.61 5.66
CA SER A 53 40.14 9.03 6.65
C SER A 53 41.30 8.03 6.71
N THR A 54 42.47 8.55 7.03
CA THR A 54 43.75 7.84 7.17
C THR A 54 43.93 7.34 8.61
N MET A 55 44.42 6.11 8.82
CA MET A 55 45.55 5.79 9.73
C MET A 55 45.83 4.28 9.90
N SER A 56 47.13 4.00 10.10
CA SER A 56 47.79 2.84 10.76
C SER A 56 47.29 1.39 10.57
N LYS A 57 48.21 0.54 10.10
CA LYS A 57 48.19 -0.92 10.23
C LYS A 57 48.41 -1.35 11.69
N SER A 58 47.70 -2.37 12.17
CA SER A 58 48.14 -3.25 13.27
C SER A 58 47.61 -4.66 13.07
N ASN A 59 48.51 -5.65 12.99
CA ASN A 59 48.17 -7.07 12.96
C ASN A 59 47.93 -7.57 14.39
N GLU A 60 46.71 -8.00 14.73
CA GLU A 60 46.51 -8.90 15.87
C GLU A 60 45.53 -10.04 15.51
N LYS A 61 45.94 -11.27 15.81
CA LYS A 61 45.08 -12.46 15.77
C LYS A 61 44.52 -12.67 17.17
N CYS A 62 43.19 -12.62 17.32
CA CYS A 62 42.54 -13.02 18.57
C CYS A 62 41.49 -14.13 18.31
N ASN A 63 41.54 -15.17 19.14
CA ASN A 63 40.73 -16.37 18.99
C ASN A 63 39.29 -16.16 19.48
N LEU A 64 38.30 -16.60 18.70
CA LEU A 64 36.90 -16.65 19.13
C LEU A 64 36.65 -17.91 19.98
N ARG A 65 36.44 -17.72 21.28
CA ARG A 65 35.83 -18.73 22.16
C ARG A 65 34.32 -18.68 22.00
N LEU A 66 33.70 -19.86 21.82
CA LEU A 66 32.25 -20.03 21.98
C LEU A 66 31.87 -19.83 23.45
N VAL A 67 30.87 -18.97 23.70
CA VAL A 67 30.20 -18.83 24.99
C VAL A 67 28.72 -19.13 24.80
N SER A 68 28.15 -19.92 25.71
CA SER A 68 26.78 -20.43 25.66
C SER A 68 25.72 -19.37 26.07
N PRO A 69 24.43 -19.60 25.79
CA PRO A 69 23.38 -18.58 25.91
C PRO A 69 23.15 -18.07 27.35
N SER A 70 22.74 -16.81 27.45
CA SER A 70 22.53 -16.07 28.69
C SER A 70 21.20 -16.39 29.40
N ALA A 71 21.32 -16.79 30.67
CA ALA A 71 20.44 -16.58 31.84
C ALA A 71 18.89 -16.74 31.74
N GLN A 72 18.19 -16.22 30.73
CA GLN A 72 16.71 -16.16 30.72
C GLN A 72 16.02 -17.52 30.47
N MET A 73 16.72 -18.51 29.91
CA MET A 73 16.18 -19.87 29.73
C MET A 73 16.27 -20.75 30.99
N VAL A 74 16.91 -20.28 32.08
CA VAL A 74 17.07 -21.06 33.33
C VAL A 74 15.96 -20.75 34.34
N GLU A 75 15.33 -19.58 34.29
CA GLU A 75 14.18 -19.25 35.15
C GLU A 75 12.87 -19.85 34.63
N MET A 76 12.61 -19.80 33.32
CA MET A 76 11.44 -20.46 32.71
C MET A 76 11.44 -21.99 32.87
N ALA A 77 12.60 -22.61 33.14
CA ALA A 77 12.71 -24.05 33.42
C ALA A 77 12.44 -24.43 34.89
N LYS A 78 12.32 -23.46 35.81
CA LYS A 78 12.03 -23.72 37.24
C LYS A 78 10.54 -23.68 37.57
N GLU A 79 9.77 -22.82 36.90
CA GLU A 79 8.32 -22.71 37.12
C GLU A 79 7.51 -23.90 36.57
N SER A 80 8.14 -24.78 35.76
CA SER A 80 7.48 -25.97 35.18
C SER A 80 7.68 -27.28 35.97
N LEU A 81 8.24 -27.22 37.19
CA LEU A 81 8.57 -28.40 38.01
C LEU A 81 8.02 -28.39 39.45
N GLU A 82 7.11 -27.46 39.78
CA GLU A 82 6.45 -27.42 41.11
C GLU A 82 5.02 -28.04 41.14
N ASP A 83 4.56 -28.65 40.05
CA ASP A 83 3.23 -29.30 39.96
C ASP A 83 3.18 -30.74 40.51
N GLU A 84 4.30 -31.33 40.95
CA GLU A 84 4.32 -32.61 41.68
C GLU A 84 4.42 -32.37 43.20
N GLY A 85 3.25 -32.30 43.85
CA GLY A 85 3.13 -31.78 45.21
C GLY A 85 3.86 -32.59 46.30
N LEU A 86 4.79 -31.94 47.00
CA LEU A 86 5.29 -32.35 48.32
C LEU A 86 5.13 -31.21 49.35
N GLN A 87 4.44 -31.50 50.46
CA GLN A 87 4.31 -30.54 51.58
C GLN A 87 5.58 -30.48 52.44
N ILE A 88 6.09 -29.28 52.71
CA ILE A 88 7.04 -29.03 53.80
C ILE A 88 6.42 -28.09 54.85
N LYS A 89 6.17 -28.63 56.05
CA LYS A 89 5.54 -27.90 57.17
C LYS A 89 6.54 -26.98 57.88
N GLY A 90 6.34 -25.67 57.76
CA GLY A 90 7.07 -24.65 58.55
C GLY A 90 6.14 -23.83 59.47
N LYS A 91 6.01 -24.19 60.75
CA LYS A 91 5.29 -23.37 61.75
C LYS A 91 6.14 -22.14 62.16
N LYS A 92 5.54 -20.93 62.20
CA LYS A 92 5.68 -20.01 63.37
C LYS A 92 4.67 -18.84 63.41
N ARG A 93 3.83 -18.89 64.46
CA ARG A 93 3.25 -17.80 65.28
C ARG A 93 2.52 -16.60 64.64
N LYS A 94 1.19 -16.59 64.86
CA LYS A 94 0.36 -15.37 64.96
C LYS A 94 0.87 -14.44 66.08
N ARG A 95 0.73 -13.13 65.89
CA ARG A 95 0.62 -12.14 66.98
C ARG A 95 -0.54 -11.20 66.66
N LYS A 96 -1.63 -11.29 67.44
CA LYS A 96 -2.72 -10.30 67.42
C LYS A 96 -2.39 -9.20 68.43
N THR A 97 -2.53 -7.95 68.04
CA THR A 97 -2.69 -6.81 68.96
C THR A 97 -3.72 -5.86 68.36
N SER A 98 -4.72 -5.52 69.15
CA SER A 98 -5.90 -4.74 68.77
C SER A 98 -5.84 -3.35 69.38
N THR A 99 -6.12 -2.30 68.59
CA THR A 99 -6.50 -0.99 69.15
C THR A 99 -7.47 -0.24 68.25
N LYS A 100 -8.65 0.01 68.86
CA LYS A 100 -9.69 1.03 68.67
C LYS A 100 -9.63 1.97 67.45
N ALA A 101 -10.80 2.18 66.86
CA ALA A 101 -11.10 3.31 65.99
C ALA A 101 -10.98 4.66 66.73
N SER A 102 -10.57 5.69 66.01
CA SER A 102 -10.90 7.09 66.33
C SER A 102 -11.07 7.87 65.02
N SER A 103 -12.07 8.74 64.98
CA SER A 103 -12.44 9.54 63.82
C SER A 103 -11.69 10.88 63.81
N SER A 104 -11.06 11.22 62.71
CA SER A 104 -10.69 12.61 62.38
C SER A 104 -10.64 12.79 60.87
N GLY A 105 -11.13 13.94 60.39
CA GLY A 105 -11.38 14.15 58.96
C GLY A 105 -10.10 14.36 58.16
N ALA A 106 -9.89 13.55 57.12
CA ALA A 106 -8.87 13.79 56.11
C ALA A 106 -9.52 14.33 54.83
N ASN A 107 -9.11 15.52 54.40
CA ASN A 107 -9.59 16.16 53.18
C ASN A 107 -9.34 15.26 51.95
N ILE A 108 -10.42 14.73 51.36
CA ILE A 108 -10.35 14.01 50.09
C ILE A 108 -10.08 15.04 48.98
N ARG A 109 -8.79 15.35 48.76
CA ARG A 109 -8.34 15.90 47.48
C ARG A 109 -8.76 14.91 46.41
N LYS A 110 -9.82 15.24 45.67
CA LYS A 110 -10.19 14.52 44.44
C LYS A 110 -8.99 14.61 43.50
N LYS A 111 -8.16 13.55 43.44
CA LYS A 111 -7.18 13.39 42.37
C LYS A 111 -7.96 13.51 41.08
N LYS A 112 -7.70 14.57 40.32
CA LYS A 112 -8.24 14.78 38.98
C LYS A 112 -7.87 13.50 38.22
N ARG A 113 -8.86 12.63 37.96
CA ARG A 113 -8.61 11.42 37.16
C ARG A 113 -8.20 11.94 35.80
N GLU A 114 -6.93 11.77 35.47
CA GLU A 114 -6.47 11.92 34.09
C GLU A 114 -7.37 11.01 33.23
N PRO A 115 -7.82 11.48 32.06
CA PRO A 115 -8.57 10.63 31.16
C PRO A 115 -7.69 9.39 30.90
N LYS A 116 -8.24 8.20 31.15
CA LYS A 116 -7.55 6.97 30.74
C LYS A 116 -7.32 7.09 29.24
N ARG A 117 -6.06 7.28 28.82
CA ARG A 117 -5.70 7.11 27.41
C ARG A 117 -6.14 5.70 27.02
N ASP A 118 -6.75 5.55 25.85
CA ASP A 118 -7.08 4.23 25.35
C ASP A 118 -5.77 3.47 25.12
N ASN A 119 -5.53 2.43 25.93
CA ASN A 119 -4.29 1.62 25.99
C ASN A 119 -4.03 0.78 24.71
N ASN A 120 -4.56 1.19 23.55
CA ASN A 120 -4.42 0.51 22.27
C ASN A 120 -3.16 0.89 21.49
N PHE A 121 -2.38 1.87 21.99
CA PHE A 121 -1.12 2.30 21.39
C PHE A 121 0.01 2.09 22.40
N THR A 122 0.97 1.25 22.03
CA THR A 122 2.25 1.10 22.75
C THR A 122 3.13 2.31 22.45
N GLU A 123 3.70 2.92 23.49
CA GLU A 123 4.72 3.95 23.32
C GLU A 123 5.96 3.33 22.67
N ALA A 124 6.50 3.98 21.65
CA ALA A 124 7.65 3.52 20.88
C ALA A 124 8.66 4.66 20.74
N ILE A 125 9.95 4.32 20.86
CA ILE A 125 11.05 5.24 20.65
C ILE A 125 11.42 5.20 19.15
N PRO A 126 11.70 6.34 18.48
CA PRO A 126 12.18 6.31 17.10
C PRO A 126 13.54 5.62 17.02
N SER A 127 13.73 4.73 16.04
CA SER A 127 14.95 3.91 15.90
C SER A 127 16.24 4.72 15.70
N GLN A 128 16.13 6.00 15.31
CA GLN A 128 17.26 6.93 15.29
C GLN A 128 17.85 7.19 16.70
N LEU A 129 17.14 6.87 17.78
CA LEU A 129 17.62 6.97 19.16
C LEU A 129 18.13 5.62 19.73
N GLU A 130 17.97 4.51 19.01
CA GLU A 130 18.45 3.17 19.40
C GLU A 130 19.96 3.01 19.10
N VAL A 131 20.77 4.03 19.41
CA VAL A 131 22.17 4.20 18.98
C VAL A 131 23.11 3.11 19.53
N PHE A 132 22.69 2.37 20.55
CA PHE A 132 23.47 1.30 21.19
C PHE A 132 23.08 -0.11 20.71
N GLU A 133 22.02 -0.25 19.91
CA GLU A 133 21.58 -1.54 19.39
C GLU A 133 22.01 -1.73 17.94
N ILE A 134 22.41 -2.97 17.59
CA ILE A 134 22.70 -3.33 16.21
C ILE A 134 21.35 -3.66 15.54
N PRO A 135 21.04 -3.11 14.36
CA PRO A 135 19.78 -3.38 13.69
C PRO A 135 19.59 -4.89 13.45
N PRO A 136 18.43 -5.47 13.83
CA PRO A 136 18.22 -6.91 13.77
C PRO A 136 18.14 -7.43 12.32
N TYR A 137 18.69 -8.61 12.08
CA TYR A 137 18.58 -9.30 10.80
C TYR A 137 17.22 -10.01 10.68
N GLN A 138 16.54 -9.86 9.54
CA GLN A 138 15.28 -10.54 9.27
C GLN A 138 15.50 -12.02 8.92
N LEU A 139 14.99 -12.92 9.76
CA LEU A 139 15.00 -14.38 9.58
C LEU A 139 13.61 -14.98 9.30
N GLY A 140 12.56 -14.15 9.31
CA GLY A 140 11.18 -14.60 9.18
C GLY A 140 10.69 -14.85 7.75
N ILE A 141 11.39 -14.33 6.75
CA ILE A 141 11.08 -14.53 5.32
C ILE A 141 12.15 -15.45 4.73
N GLU A 142 11.73 -16.58 4.17
CA GLU A 142 12.63 -17.54 3.51
C GLU A 142 12.85 -17.19 2.03
N SER A 143 11.77 -16.84 1.32
CA SER A 143 11.82 -16.49 -0.10
C SER A 143 10.64 -15.63 -0.52
N ILE A 144 10.84 -14.85 -1.57
CA ILE A 144 9.79 -14.04 -2.23
C ILE A 144 9.70 -14.50 -3.68
N SER A 145 8.48 -14.78 -4.14
CA SER A 145 8.18 -15.22 -5.50
C SER A 145 7.00 -14.42 -6.08
N PHE A 146 6.83 -14.46 -7.40
CA PHE A 146 5.68 -13.85 -8.08
C PHE A 146 4.88 -14.94 -8.80
N GLU A 147 3.58 -15.00 -8.54
CA GLU A 147 2.63 -15.90 -9.20
C GLU A 147 1.73 -15.09 -10.15
N GLU A 148 1.51 -15.61 -11.37
CA GLU A 148 0.65 -14.96 -12.37
C GLU A 148 -0.81 -15.39 -12.20
N CYS A 149 -1.64 -14.51 -11.63
CA CYS A 149 -3.08 -14.67 -11.57
C CYS A 149 -3.73 -14.10 -12.84
N ARG A 150 -4.48 -14.93 -13.57
CA ARG A 150 -5.26 -14.56 -14.76
C ARG A 150 -6.72 -14.26 -14.41
N PRO A 151 -7.46 -13.52 -15.26
CA PRO A 151 -8.87 -13.22 -15.03
C PRO A 151 -9.74 -14.48 -14.92
N THR A 152 -10.77 -14.43 -14.07
CA THR A 152 -11.71 -15.54 -13.90
C THR A 152 -12.61 -15.75 -15.13
N SER A 153 -12.78 -14.73 -15.96
CA SER A 153 -13.59 -14.75 -17.18
C SER A 153 -12.86 -14.09 -18.34
N LYS A 154 -13.27 -14.40 -19.58
CA LYS A 154 -12.71 -13.76 -20.78
C LYS A 154 -12.92 -12.24 -20.71
N VAL A 155 -11.85 -11.48 -20.92
CA VAL A 155 -11.90 -10.02 -21.00
C VAL A 155 -12.80 -9.59 -22.16
N THR A 156 -13.66 -8.60 -21.91
CA THR A 156 -14.56 -8.01 -22.90
C THR A 156 -14.53 -6.48 -22.78
N ALA A 157 -15.20 -5.76 -23.68
CA ALA A 157 -15.22 -4.29 -23.66
C ALA A 157 -15.90 -3.71 -22.41
N TYR A 158 -17.03 -4.29 -22.01
CA TYR A 158 -17.95 -3.68 -21.03
C TYR A 158 -17.97 -4.35 -19.65
N ASN A 159 -17.64 -5.64 -19.54
CA ASN A 159 -17.71 -6.33 -18.26
C ASN A 159 -16.47 -6.01 -17.39
N PRO A 160 -16.64 -5.86 -16.07
CA PRO A 160 -15.51 -5.73 -15.14
C PRO A 160 -14.60 -6.96 -15.20
N ILE A 161 -13.30 -6.73 -15.07
CA ILE A 161 -12.29 -7.79 -15.07
C ILE A 161 -12.11 -8.28 -13.63
N GLU A 162 -12.45 -9.53 -13.36
CA GLU A 162 -12.36 -10.13 -12.02
C GLU A 162 -11.14 -11.06 -11.91
N PHE A 163 -10.41 -10.95 -10.80
CA PHE A 163 -9.29 -11.82 -10.43
C PHE A 163 -9.55 -12.42 -9.05
N ASN A 164 -9.17 -13.69 -8.86
CA ASN A 164 -9.04 -14.28 -7.53
C ASN A 164 -7.55 -14.52 -7.24
N LEU A 165 -7.00 -13.79 -6.27
CA LEU A 165 -5.60 -13.93 -5.86
C LEU A 165 -5.49 -15.07 -4.83
N CYS A 166 -5.73 -16.29 -5.29
CA CYS A 166 -5.85 -17.51 -4.50
C CYS A 166 -4.78 -17.64 -3.40
N ALA A 167 -5.18 -17.63 -2.13
CA ALA A 167 -4.30 -17.88 -0.97
C ALA A 167 -4.30 -19.37 -0.54
N HIS A 168 -4.41 -20.30 -1.50
CA HIS A 168 -4.66 -21.72 -1.24
C HIS A 168 -3.42 -22.52 -0.80
N ASN A 169 -2.21 -22.01 -1.02
CA ASN A 169 -0.99 -22.59 -0.46
C ASN A 169 -0.89 -22.22 1.03
N GLY A 170 -1.11 -23.19 1.91
CA GLY A 170 -1.17 -22.97 3.37
C GLY A 170 0.11 -22.48 4.05
N LEU A 171 1.21 -22.28 3.31
CA LEU A 171 2.53 -21.86 3.84
C LEU A 171 2.98 -20.48 3.31
N GLU A 172 2.19 -19.84 2.44
CA GLU A 172 2.56 -18.59 1.77
C GLU A 172 1.63 -17.45 2.18
N TYR A 173 2.23 -16.30 2.48
CA TYR A 173 1.51 -15.04 2.72
C TYR A 173 1.52 -14.19 1.45
N ILE A 174 0.62 -13.22 1.37
CA ILE A 174 0.51 -12.31 0.21
C ILE A 174 0.98 -10.91 0.58
N ASP A 175 1.93 -10.37 -0.20
CA ASP A 175 2.32 -8.96 -0.16
C ASP A 175 1.57 -8.20 -1.26
N LEU A 176 0.48 -7.54 -0.90
CA LEU A 176 -0.28 -6.72 -1.84
C LEU A 176 0.54 -5.52 -2.34
N LYS A 177 1.43 -4.96 -1.52
CA LYS A 177 2.20 -3.76 -1.85
C LYS A 177 3.27 -3.98 -2.91
N ARG A 178 3.83 -5.19 -2.96
CA ARG A 178 4.73 -5.62 -4.05
C ARG A 178 4.01 -6.24 -5.24
N SER A 179 2.72 -6.59 -5.10
CA SER A 179 1.94 -7.15 -6.20
C SER A 179 1.69 -6.10 -7.29
N LYS A 180 1.75 -6.52 -8.55
CA LYS A 180 1.60 -5.63 -9.72
C LYS A 180 0.51 -6.11 -10.66
N LEU A 181 -0.07 -5.20 -11.42
CA LEU A 181 -0.91 -5.51 -12.57
C LEU A 181 -0.08 -5.30 -13.86
N TYR A 182 -0.12 -6.30 -14.73
CA TYR A 182 0.41 -6.27 -16.08
C TYR A 182 -0.76 -6.20 -17.07
N VAL A 183 -0.66 -5.33 -18.07
CA VAL A 183 -1.68 -5.15 -19.13
C VAL A 183 -0.98 -5.11 -20.49
N LYS A 184 -1.43 -5.95 -21.42
CA LYS A 184 -1.11 -5.87 -22.85
C LYS A 184 -2.34 -5.41 -23.60
N LEU A 185 -2.20 -4.36 -24.41
CA LEU A 185 -3.32 -3.77 -25.15
C LEU A 185 -2.89 -3.18 -26.51
N ARG A 186 -3.86 -2.76 -27.30
CA ARG A 186 -3.67 -1.90 -28.48
C ARG A 186 -4.80 -0.87 -28.60
N VAL A 187 -4.52 0.29 -29.18
CA VAL A 187 -5.55 1.28 -29.53
C VAL A 187 -6.03 1.01 -30.96
N LYS A 188 -7.34 1.07 -31.19
CA LYS A 188 -8.00 0.80 -32.48
C LYS A 188 -9.11 1.82 -32.73
N HIS A 189 -9.60 1.91 -33.97
CA HIS A 189 -10.90 2.51 -34.23
C HIS A 189 -12.01 1.60 -33.66
N SER A 190 -13.14 2.17 -33.25
CA SER A 190 -14.24 1.40 -32.65
C SER A 190 -14.90 0.40 -33.61
N ASN A 191 -14.75 0.59 -34.91
CA ASN A 191 -15.14 -0.39 -35.93
C ASN A 191 -14.24 -1.64 -35.97
N GLY A 192 -13.13 -1.65 -35.23
CA GLY A 192 -12.16 -2.74 -35.14
C GLY A 192 -10.94 -2.58 -36.05
N ASP A 193 -10.86 -1.55 -36.88
CA ASP A 193 -9.71 -1.29 -37.75
C ASP A 193 -8.49 -0.79 -36.97
N ASN A 194 -7.31 -0.93 -37.58
CA ASN A 194 -6.06 -0.43 -37.02
C ASN A 194 -5.92 1.07 -37.29
N ILE A 195 -5.44 1.84 -36.31
CA ILE A 195 -5.11 3.26 -36.46
C ILE A 195 -3.86 3.44 -37.32
N ALA A 196 -3.78 4.49 -38.12
CA ALA A 196 -2.57 4.84 -38.88
C ALA A 196 -1.44 5.39 -37.98
N ILE A 197 -0.20 5.49 -38.49
CA ILE A 197 0.95 6.07 -37.73
C ILE A 197 0.71 7.55 -37.40
N ASP A 198 0.14 8.28 -38.35
CA ASP A 198 -0.10 9.71 -38.35
C ASP A 198 -1.43 10.11 -37.69
N SER A 199 -2.34 9.15 -37.46
CA SER A 199 -3.62 9.32 -36.75
C SER A 199 -3.49 10.22 -35.52
N LYS A 200 -4.43 11.14 -35.33
CA LYS A 200 -4.33 12.19 -34.31
C LYS A 200 -4.84 11.75 -32.94
N VAL A 201 -4.79 10.45 -32.63
CA VAL A 201 -5.13 9.88 -31.32
C VAL A 201 -3.87 9.58 -30.49
N VAL A 202 -3.90 9.89 -29.19
CA VAL A 202 -2.80 9.59 -28.25
C VAL A 202 -3.35 9.22 -26.86
N PRO A 203 -2.76 8.27 -26.13
CA PRO A 203 -3.18 7.97 -24.77
C PRO A 203 -2.89 9.12 -23.80
N VAL A 204 -3.76 9.33 -22.80
CA VAL A 204 -3.50 10.29 -21.72
C VAL A 204 -2.24 9.91 -20.93
N ASN A 205 -1.67 10.88 -20.21
CA ASN A 205 -0.46 10.65 -19.42
C ASN A 205 -0.72 9.62 -18.31
N GLY A 206 0.23 8.73 -18.04
CA GLY A 206 0.03 7.63 -17.10
C GLY A 206 -1.12 6.71 -17.52
N PHE A 207 -1.23 6.41 -18.82
CA PHE A 207 -2.34 5.68 -19.45
C PHE A 207 -2.79 4.44 -18.67
N PHE A 208 -1.85 3.67 -18.11
CA PHE A 208 -2.12 2.51 -17.26
C PHE A 208 -3.09 2.82 -16.10
N TYR A 209 -2.96 3.99 -15.47
CA TYR A 209 -3.84 4.47 -14.40
C TYR A 209 -5.18 5.01 -14.90
N ALA A 210 -5.24 5.45 -16.17
CA ALA A 210 -6.47 5.89 -16.80
C ALA A 210 -7.42 4.73 -17.12
N LEU A 211 -6.88 3.54 -17.42
CA LEU A 211 -7.62 2.36 -17.90
C LEU A 211 -8.81 1.94 -17.03
N PHE A 212 -8.78 2.22 -15.72
CA PHE A 212 -9.77 1.75 -14.76
C PHE A 212 -10.42 2.89 -13.98
N SER A 213 -11.74 2.97 -14.02
CA SER A 213 -12.53 4.00 -13.34
C SER A 213 -12.78 3.68 -11.86
N GLN A 214 -12.84 2.38 -11.54
CA GLN A 214 -13.04 1.85 -10.20
C GLN A 214 -12.28 0.53 -10.04
N VAL A 215 -11.68 0.33 -8.87
CA VAL A 215 -11.00 -0.90 -8.47
C VAL A 215 -11.53 -1.32 -7.11
N ASP A 216 -12.31 -2.40 -7.10
CA ASP A 216 -12.85 -2.98 -5.87
C ASP A 216 -12.01 -4.16 -5.42
N CYS A 217 -11.74 -4.20 -4.12
CA CYS A 217 -11.00 -5.28 -3.46
C CYS A 217 -11.86 -5.87 -2.34
N TYR A 218 -12.10 -7.17 -2.42
CA TYR A 218 -12.83 -7.94 -1.43
C TYR A 218 -11.85 -8.84 -0.66
N LEU A 219 -12.02 -8.93 0.65
CA LEU A 219 -11.35 -9.90 1.52
C LEU A 219 -12.40 -10.87 2.06
N GLN A 220 -12.26 -12.17 1.80
CA GLN A 220 -13.23 -13.21 2.18
C GLN A 220 -14.70 -12.86 1.82
N GLY A 221 -14.89 -12.28 0.63
CA GLY A 221 -16.21 -11.84 0.13
C GLY A 221 -16.72 -10.50 0.67
N SER A 222 -16.07 -9.91 1.68
CA SER A 222 -16.41 -8.59 2.20
C SER A 222 -15.71 -7.48 1.42
N LEU A 223 -16.45 -6.48 0.93
CA LEU A 223 -15.91 -5.33 0.20
C LEU A 223 -15.17 -4.39 1.15
N ILE A 224 -13.88 -4.13 0.87
CA ILE A 224 -13.07 -3.19 1.67
C ILE A 224 -12.93 -1.82 1.01
N SER A 225 -13.03 -1.75 -0.33
CA SER A 225 -13.07 -0.47 -1.04
C SER A 225 -14.33 0.33 -0.69
N SER A 226 -14.23 1.65 -0.73
CA SER A 226 -15.41 2.46 -1.02
C SER A 226 -15.60 2.48 -2.54
N SER A 227 -16.62 1.78 -3.03
CA SER A 227 -17.01 1.73 -4.45
C SER A 227 -17.25 3.15 -4.99
N ASN A 228 -16.26 3.70 -5.69
CA ASN A 228 -16.23 5.11 -6.11
C ASN A 228 -15.49 5.23 -7.45
N THR A 229 -16.15 5.88 -8.41
CA THR A 229 -15.81 5.91 -9.85
C THR A 229 -14.68 6.89 -10.21
N ASN A 230 -13.78 7.17 -9.25
CA ASN A 230 -12.71 8.18 -9.36
C ASN A 230 -11.31 7.60 -9.09
N TYR A 231 -11.11 6.31 -9.33
CA TYR A 231 -9.83 5.63 -9.12
C TYR A 231 -8.69 6.23 -9.96
N SER A 232 -8.96 6.59 -11.22
CA SER A 232 -7.97 7.18 -12.14
C SER A 232 -7.40 8.50 -11.59
N TYR A 233 -8.27 9.38 -11.06
CA TYR A 233 -7.85 10.64 -10.42
C TYR A 233 -7.03 10.40 -9.15
N LYS A 234 -7.43 9.44 -8.31
CA LYS A 234 -6.65 9.02 -7.13
C LYS A 234 -5.24 8.60 -7.53
N CYS A 235 -5.12 7.75 -8.56
CA CYS A 235 -3.85 7.27 -9.08
C CYS A 235 -2.98 8.41 -9.60
N MET A 236 -3.54 9.31 -10.41
CA MET A 236 -2.80 10.43 -10.98
C MET A 236 -2.32 11.39 -9.89
N MET A 237 -3.18 11.76 -8.93
CA MET A 237 -2.77 12.62 -7.81
C MET A 237 -1.66 12.00 -6.96
N LYS A 238 -1.71 10.69 -6.67
CA LYS A 238 -0.63 9.98 -5.97
C LYS A 238 0.66 9.92 -6.80
N THR A 239 0.56 9.59 -8.09
CA THR A 239 1.71 9.62 -9.02
C THR A 239 2.37 11.01 -9.07
N LEU A 240 1.57 12.09 -9.01
CA LEU A 240 2.07 13.46 -9.03
C LEU A 240 2.68 13.92 -7.69
N LEU A 241 2.15 13.46 -6.55
CA LEU A 241 2.58 13.95 -5.22
C LEU A 241 3.62 13.05 -4.52
N ASP A 242 3.52 11.73 -4.67
CA ASP A 242 4.35 10.79 -3.90
C ASP A 242 5.69 10.48 -4.59
N TYR A 243 5.80 10.69 -5.92
CA TYR A 243 7.01 10.34 -6.69
C TYR A 243 7.88 11.55 -7.03
N GLY A 244 9.19 11.40 -6.81
CA GLY A 244 10.22 12.35 -7.26
C GLY A 244 10.36 12.40 -8.79
N GLN A 245 11.05 13.43 -9.29
CA GLN A 245 11.26 13.65 -10.72
C GLN A 245 12.01 12.49 -11.39
N ASP A 246 12.97 11.86 -10.70
CA ASP A 246 13.75 10.74 -11.22
C ASP A 246 12.88 9.50 -11.47
N ALA A 247 11.96 9.18 -10.55
CA ALA A 247 11.02 8.07 -10.72
C ALA A 247 10.00 8.34 -11.85
N LYS A 248 9.57 9.61 -12.00
CA LYS A 248 8.72 10.08 -13.11
C LYS A 248 9.43 10.02 -14.47
N ALA A 249 10.75 10.17 -14.52
CA ALA A 249 11.55 10.06 -15.74
C ALA A 249 12.00 8.62 -16.05
N SER A 250 11.93 7.69 -15.09
CA SER A 250 12.41 6.31 -15.21
C SER A 250 11.29 5.30 -14.97
N GLN A 251 11.07 4.88 -13.73
CA GLN A 251 10.18 3.77 -13.36
C GLN A 251 8.75 3.95 -13.88
N LEU A 252 8.18 5.14 -13.81
CA LEU A 252 6.80 5.41 -14.19
C LEU A 252 6.56 5.37 -15.72
N THR A 253 7.61 5.27 -16.54
CA THR A 253 7.47 5.01 -17.98
C THR A 253 6.80 3.66 -18.27
N SER A 254 6.90 2.66 -17.36
CA SER A 254 6.19 1.37 -17.47
C SER A 254 4.67 1.48 -17.35
N ALA A 255 4.19 2.60 -16.78
CA ALA A 255 2.78 2.98 -16.67
C ALA A 255 2.37 4.03 -17.74
N LEU A 256 3.24 4.29 -18.73
CA LEU A 256 3.12 5.35 -19.74
C LEU A 256 3.10 6.78 -19.17
N PHE A 257 3.80 7.03 -18.06
CA PHE A 257 3.99 8.39 -17.57
C PHE A 257 5.07 9.12 -18.39
N TYR A 258 4.63 10.09 -19.21
CA TYR A 258 5.48 11.00 -19.96
C TYR A 258 4.97 12.43 -19.73
N LYS A 259 5.71 13.18 -18.91
CA LYS A 259 5.32 14.49 -18.39
C LYS A 259 4.88 15.44 -19.50
N ASP A 260 3.62 15.85 -19.44
CA ASP A 260 3.05 16.86 -20.34
C ASP A 260 3.73 18.23 -20.17
N ARG A 261 3.69 19.03 -21.24
CA ARG A 261 4.16 20.42 -21.18
C ARG A 261 3.12 21.30 -20.46
N SER A 262 3.56 21.97 -19.39
CA SER A 262 2.72 22.94 -18.65
C SER A 262 2.16 24.02 -19.58
N GLY A 263 0.90 24.42 -19.35
CA GLY A 263 0.15 25.35 -20.19
C GLY A 263 -0.34 24.79 -21.53
N HIS A 264 0.07 23.56 -21.90
CA HIS A 264 -0.18 22.98 -23.22
C HIS A 264 -0.77 21.56 -23.16
N MET A 265 -1.40 21.17 -22.04
CA MET A 265 -1.78 19.76 -21.81
C MET A 265 -2.96 19.28 -22.66
N ASP A 266 -3.78 20.20 -23.18
CA ASP A 266 -4.82 19.95 -24.20
C ASP A 266 -4.32 20.23 -25.65
N SER A 267 -3.09 20.74 -25.82
CA SER A 267 -2.54 21.04 -27.14
C SER A 267 -1.86 19.81 -27.74
N PHE A 268 -2.33 19.38 -28.90
CA PHE A 268 -1.81 18.20 -29.58
C PHE A 268 -0.36 18.39 -30.09
N ASP A 269 -0.06 19.54 -30.70
CA ASP A 269 1.21 19.76 -31.41
C ASP A 269 2.36 20.24 -30.51
N THR A 270 2.04 20.96 -29.42
CA THR A 270 3.06 21.63 -28.57
C THR A 270 3.46 20.82 -27.34
N ASN A 271 2.79 19.70 -27.09
CA ASN A 271 2.97 18.86 -25.91
C ASN A 271 3.97 17.70 -26.16
N THR A 272 5.19 17.86 -25.66
CA THR A 272 6.27 16.89 -25.83
C THR A 272 5.98 15.52 -25.21
N GLY A 273 5.27 15.47 -24.07
CA GLY A 273 4.92 14.21 -23.40
C GLY A 273 3.89 13.38 -24.18
N LEU A 274 3.02 14.06 -24.93
CA LEU A 274 2.03 13.45 -25.83
C LEU A 274 2.73 12.87 -27.07
N TYR A 275 3.69 13.58 -27.66
CA TYR A 275 4.46 13.11 -28.81
C TYR A 275 5.18 11.77 -28.56
N GLU A 276 5.80 11.58 -27.38
CA GLU A 276 6.45 10.30 -27.05
C GLU A 276 5.44 9.15 -26.90
N ARG A 277 4.27 9.40 -26.28
CA ARG A 277 3.19 8.41 -26.19
C ARG A 277 2.61 8.02 -27.54
N LYS A 278 2.49 8.97 -28.49
CA LYS A 278 1.97 8.70 -29.85
C LYS A 278 2.78 7.61 -30.57
N LYS A 279 4.11 7.68 -30.49
CA LYS A 279 5.04 6.73 -31.14
C LYS A 279 4.82 5.28 -30.71
N LEU A 280 4.38 5.06 -29.46
CA LEU A 280 4.19 3.74 -28.87
C LEU A 280 2.95 3.02 -29.40
N ILE A 281 1.90 3.74 -29.82
CA ILE A 281 0.62 3.14 -30.26
C ILE A 281 0.40 3.12 -31.79
N GLY A 282 1.08 3.97 -32.56
CA GLY A 282 0.84 4.11 -34.01
C GLY A 282 0.96 2.78 -34.78
N ASN A 283 0.08 2.56 -35.78
CA ASN A 283 -0.20 1.26 -36.41
C ASN A 283 -0.84 0.20 -35.49
N SER A 284 -1.62 0.63 -34.48
CA SER A 284 -2.26 -0.26 -33.48
C SER A 284 -1.30 -1.29 -32.88
N LYS A 285 -0.06 -0.85 -32.60
CA LYS A 285 0.94 -1.73 -31.99
C LYS A 285 0.47 -2.22 -30.63
N SER A 286 0.75 -3.48 -30.36
CA SER A 286 0.60 -4.03 -29.01
C SER A 286 1.59 -3.37 -28.07
N LEU A 287 1.07 -2.83 -26.97
CA LEU A 287 1.82 -2.16 -25.93
C LEU A 287 1.67 -2.95 -24.62
N ASP A 288 2.81 -3.32 -24.05
CA ASP A 288 2.92 -3.99 -22.76
C ASP A 288 3.21 -2.94 -21.66
N MET A 289 2.39 -2.93 -20.60
CA MET A 289 2.51 -2.03 -19.45
C MET A 289 2.49 -2.81 -18.13
N GLU A 290 3.20 -2.30 -17.13
CA GLU A 290 3.19 -2.88 -15.78
C GLU A 290 3.23 -1.76 -14.73
N GLY A 291 2.38 -1.88 -13.71
CA GLY A 291 2.30 -0.91 -12.62
C GLY A 291 1.67 -1.47 -11.35
N MET A 292 1.79 -0.73 -10.26
CA MET A 292 1.09 -1.03 -9.01
C MET A 292 -0.36 -0.53 -9.05
N LEU A 293 -1.22 -1.17 -8.27
CA LEU A 293 -2.58 -0.68 -8.03
C LEU A 293 -2.59 0.27 -6.83
N PHE A 294 -3.03 1.52 -7.00
CA PHE A 294 -3.21 2.49 -5.91
C PHE A 294 -4.52 2.25 -5.14
N HIS A 295 -4.80 0.99 -4.79
CA HIS A 295 -5.88 0.64 -3.88
C HIS A 295 -5.36 0.70 -2.43
N ASP A 296 -6.18 1.13 -1.46
CA ASP A 296 -5.67 1.42 -0.10
C ASP A 296 -5.05 0.18 0.60
N LEU A 297 -5.53 -1.02 0.29
CA LEU A 297 -4.94 -2.29 0.75
C LEU A 297 -3.60 -2.63 0.09
N PHE A 298 -3.31 -2.11 -1.11
CA PHE A 298 -2.05 -2.28 -1.83
C PHE A 298 -0.99 -1.26 -1.37
N GLU A 299 -1.32 -0.36 -0.44
CA GLU A 299 -0.37 0.56 0.17
C GLU A 299 0.06 0.10 1.58
N MET A 300 -0.62 -0.92 2.13
CA MET A 300 -0.41 -1.49 3.46
C MET A 300 0.93 -2.25 3.55
N ASP A 301 1.69 -1.99 4.62
CA ASP A 301 3.01 -2.63 4.87
C ASP A 301 2.93 -4.05 5.47
N ARG A 302 1.74 -4.51 5.86
CA ARG A 302 1.53 -5.85 6.45
C ARG A 302 1.17 -6.87 5.38
N TYR A 303 1.81 -8.04 5.44
CA TYR A 303 1.44 -9.18 4.61
C TYR A 303 0.09 -9.75 5.05
N LEU A 304 -0.75 -10.10 4.09
CA LEU A 304 -1.97 -10.87 4.36
C LEU A 304 -1.59 -12.32 4.68
N LEU A 305 -2.17 -12.81 5.77
CA LEU A 305 -2.08 -14.21 6.17
C LEU A 305 -2.59 -15.16 5.08
N ASN A 306 -2.10 -16.40 5.12
CA ASN A 306 -2.61 -17.52 4.32
C ASN A 306 -4.13 -17.71 4.49
N MET A 307 -4.78 -18.34 3.50
CA MET A 307 -6.23 -18.63 3.49
C MET A 307 -7.17 -17.39 3.57
N VAL A 308 -6.65 -16.18 3.40
CA VAL A 308 -7.45 -14.99 3.12
C VAL A 308 -7.68 -14.90 1.61
N ASP A 309 -8.89 -15.20 1.16
CA ASP A 309 -9.28 -14.99 -0.24
C ASP A 309 -9.31 -13.49 -0.58
N VAL A 310 -8.61 -13.08 -1.63
CA VAL A 310 -8.54 -11.70 -2.10
C VAL A 310 -9.08 -11.65 -3.53
N LYS A 311 -10.26 -11.06 -3.70
CA LYS A 311 -10.88 -10.87 -5.02
C LYS A 311 -10.73 -9.42 -5.46
N LEU A 312 -10.19 -9.21 -6.67
CA LEU A 312 -10.18 -7.91 -7.33
C LEU A 312 -11.25 -7.83 -8.40
N LYS A 313 -11.83 -6.64 -8.58
CA LYS A 313 -12.76 -6.32 -9.66
C LYS A 313 -12.40 -4.95 -10.24
N LEU A 314 -11.91 -4.95 -11.48
CA LEU A 314 -11.47 -3.76 -12.19
C LEU A 314 -12.57 -3.32 -13.18
N PHE A 315 -13.11 -2.12 -12.99
CA PHE A 315 -14.07 -1.52 -13.91
C PHE A 315 -13.32 -0.64 -14.90
N ARG A 316 -13.55 -0.85 -16.19
CA ARG A 316 -12.87 -0.09 -17.25
C ARG A 316 -13.35 1.37 -17.30
N SER A 317 -12.46 2.27 -17.67
CA SER A 317 -12.80 3.64 -18.06
C SER A 317 -13.26 3.69 -19.52
N LYS A 318 -13.97 4.77 -19.89
CA LYS A 318 -14.34 5.04 -21.29
C LYS A 318 -13.10 5.31 -22.13
N PRO A 319 -13.04 4.90 -23.42
CA PRO A 319 -11.95 5.27 -24.31
C PRO A 319 -11.72 6.79 -24.40
N SER A 320 -12.80 7.59 -24.45
CA SER A 320 -12.74 9.06 -24.44
C SER A 320 -12.18 9.71 -23.16
N PHE A 321 -12.01 8.95 -22.09
CA PHE A 321 -11.28 9.40 -20.89
C PHE A 321 -9.81 8.99 -20.93
N CYS A 322 -9.48 7.90 -21.62
CA CYS A 322 -8.13 7.33 -21.67
C CYS A 322 -7.31 7.82 -22.86
N LEU A 323 -7.95 8.42 -23.86
CA LEU A 323 -7.36 8.87 -25.12
C LEU A 323 -7.73 10.34 -25.38
N VAL A 324 -6.79 11.09 -25.96
CA VAL A 324 -6.99 12.45 -26.48
C VAL A 324 -6.87 12.40 -28.00
N SER A 325 -7.74 13.11 -28.73
CA SER A 325 -7.69 13.22 -30.18
C SER A 325 -7.97 14.65 -30.66
N SER A 326 -7.32 15.06 -31.76
CA SER A 326 -7.61 16.31 -32.48
C SER A 326 -8.33 16.08 -33.82
N GLU A 327 -9.16 15.03 -33.87
CA GLU A 327 -10.04 14.70 -34.99
C GLU A 327 -11.49 15.03 -34.61
N ASP A 328 -12.23 15.57 -35.58
CA ASP A 328 -13.67 15.71 -35.49
C ASP A 328 -14.30 14.30 -35.50
N ASP A 329 -15.34 14.07 -34.69
CA ASP A 329 -16.03 12.79 -34.52
C ASP A 329 -15.10 11.58 -34.21
N ALA A 330 -14.05 11.82 -33.41
CA ALA A 330 -13.12 10.77 -32.96
C ALA A 330 -13.83 9.57 -32.32
N ASP A 331 -13.65 8.37 -32.90
CA ASP A 331 -14.24 7.12 -32.39
C ASP A 331 -13.20 5.99 -32.30
N TYR A 332 -12.76 5.74 -31.07
CA TYR A 332 -11.63 4.87 -30.75
C TYR A 332 -11.97 3.90 -29.60
N ASP A 333 -11.39 2.70 -29.63
CA ASP A 333 -11.43 1.73 -28.53
C ASP A 333 -10.02 1.29 -28.09
N VAL A 334 -9.94 0.89 -26.82
CA VAL A 334 -8.75 0.33 -26.19
C VAL A 334 -8.96 -1.17 -26.03
N VAL A 335 -8.34 -1.98 -26.90
CA VAL A 335 -8.49 -3.43 -26.90
C VAL A 335 -7.43 -4.05 -26.01
N ILE A 336 -7.83 -4.57 -24.85
CA ILE A 336 -6.96 -5.36 -23.95
C ILE A 336 -6.82 -6.77 -24.54
N GLU A 337 -5.58 -7.18 -24.81
CA GLU A 337 -5.22 -8.48 -25.37
C GLU A 337 -4.97 -9.53 -24.28
N ASP A 338 -4.19 -9.14 -23.25
CA ASP A 338 -3.86 -9.97 -22.10
C ASP A 338 -3.74 -9.08 -20.85
N ILE A 339 -4.04 -9.64 -19.69
CA ILE A 339 -4.00 -8.90 -18.43
C ILE A 339 -3.78 -9.90 -17.28
N VAL A 340 -2.80 -9.62 -16.43
CA VAL A 340 -2.32 -10.56 -15.41
C VAL A 340 -1.98 -9.79 -14.14
N VAL A 341 -2.44 -10.27 -12.98
CA VAL A 341 -1.97 -9.78 -11.68
C VAL A 341 -0.79 -10.65 -11.24
N LYS A 342 0.39 -10.06 -11.15
CA LYS A 342 1.59 -10.68 -10.59
C LYS A 342 1.55 -10.53 -9.07
N VAL A 343 1.07 -11.58 -8.40
CA VAL A 343 0.89 -11.63 -6.95
C VAL A 343 2.23 -11.94 -6.28
N CYS A 344 2.68 -11.06 -5.39
CA CYS A 344 3.89 -11.30 -4.60
C CYS A 344 3.57 -12.27 -3.45
N LYS A 345 4.09 -13.49 -3.55
CA LYS A 345 4.01 -14.53 -2.53
C LYS A 345 5.24 -14.49 -1.63
N ILE A 346 5.03 -14.66 -0.34
CA ILE A 346 6.08 -14.68 0.67
C ILE A 346 6.04 -16.02 1.39
N LYS A 347 7.13 -16.78 1.25
CA LYS A 347 7.36 -17.98 2.05
C LYS A 347 7.90 -17.55 3.41
N VAL A 348 7.11 -17.78 4.45
CA VAL A 348 7.41 -17.40 5.83
C VAL A 348 7.97 -18.60 6.58
N ASN A 349 8.91 -18.36 7.50
CA ASN A 349 9.46 -19.40 8.37
C ASN A 349 8.31 -20.15 9.11
N PRO A 350 8.21 -21.49 9.02
CA PRO A 350 7.13 -22.26 9.64
C PRO A 350 6.91 -22.00 11.13
N ALA A 351 7.95 -21.64 11.89
CA ALA A 351 7.83 -21.30 13.31
C ALA A 351 6.97 -20.04 13.54
N ILE A 352 7.06 -19.05 12.64
CA ILE A 352 6.24 -17.83 12.68
C ILE A 352 4.80 -18.13 12.28
N ILE A 353 4.59 -18.99 11.26
CA ILE A 353 3.25 -19.44 10.86
C ILE A 353 2.55 -20.15 12.02
N PHE A 354 3.27 -21.02 12.74
CA PHE A 354 2.77 -21.67 13.95
C PHE A 354 2.45 -20.66 15.07
N ALA A 355 3.38 -19.74 15.38
CA ALA A 355 3.15 -18.69 16.37
C ALA A 355 1.94 -17.80 16.05
N HIS A 356 1.75 -17.42 14.78
CA HIS A 356 0.55 -16.71 14.33
C HIS A 356 -0.71 -17.57 14.48
N SER A 357 -0.67 -18.87 14.17
CA SER A 357 -1.82 -19.76 14.32
C SER A 357 -2.26 -19.94 15.77
N GLU A 358 -1.32 -19.97 16.72
CA GLU A 358 -1.62 -19.94 18.17
C GLU A 358 -2.16 -18.58 18.61
N ALA A 359 -1.55 -17.47 18.16
CA ALA A 359 -2.02 -16.12 18.47
C ALA A 359 -3.46 -15.86 17.97
N LEU A 360 -3.82 -16.39 16.81
CA LEU A 360 -5.18 -16.29 16.23
C LEU A 360 -6.27 -16.99 17.06
N LYS A 361 -5.92 -17.94 17.93
CA LYS A 361 -6.89 -18.56 18.86
C LYS A 361 -7.36 -17.60 19.96
N SER A 362 -6.57 -16.56 20.25
CA SER A 362 -6.82 -15.61 21.35
C SER A 362 -7.07 -14.18 20.88
N THR A 363 -6.50 -13.78 19.74
CA THR A 363 -6.56 -12.39 19.24
C THR A 363 -6.67 -12.32 17.72
N ASN A 364 -7.50 -11.41 17.21
CA ASN A 364 -7.64 -11.19 15.77
C ASN A 364 -6.42 -10.45 15.21
N ALA A 365 -5.96 -10.87 14.02
CA ALA A 365 -4.99 -10.11 13.25
C ALA A 365 -5.54 -8.71 12.90
N LYS A 366 -4.69 -7.68 13.06
CA LYS A 366 -5.03 -6.27 12.80
C LYS A 366 -4.24 -5.74 11.61
N TYR A 367 -4.96 -5.14 10.67
CA TYR A 367 -4.44 -4.60 9.41
C TYR A 367 -4.70 -3.10 9.34
N PRO A 368 -3.81 -2.25 9.87
CA PRO A 368 -3.92 -0.80 9.73
C PRO A 368 -3.57 -0.39 8.29
N TYR A 369 -4.45 0.38 7.66
CA TYR A 369 -4.24 0.99 6.36
C TYR A 369 -4.80 2.42 6.36
N THR A 370 -4.33 3.26 5.44
CA THR A 370 -4.85 4.63 5.27
C THR A 370 -5.93 4.62 4.20
N LYS A 371 -7.18 4.95 4.57
CA LYS A 371 -8.29 5.04 3.61
C LYS A 371 -8.23 6.36 2.83
N THR A 372 -8.29 6.28 1.50
CA THR A 372 -8.35 7.46 0.62
C THR A 372 -9.79 7.66 0.15
N VAL A 373 -10.40 8.81 0.47
CA VAL A 373 -11.79 9.12 0.09
C VAL A 373 -11.79 10.19 -1.01
N MET A 374 -12.15 9.81 -2.23
CA MET A 374 -12.39 10.75 -3.33
C MET A 374 -13.80 11.34 -3.22
N LYS A 375 -13.95 12.64 -3.47
CA LYS A 375 -15.25 13.28 -3.69
C LYS A 375 -15.17 14.17 -4.92
N HIS A 376 -16.10 13.99 -5.85
CA HIS A 376 -16.28 14.87 -6.99
C HIS A 376 -17.45 15.82 -6.70
N ILE A 377 -17.25 17.12 -6.92
CA ILE A 377 -18.26 18.16 -6.67
C ILE A 377 -18.22 19.12 -7.86
N THR A 378 -19.36 19.25 -8.55
CA THR A 378 -19.49 20.16 -9.69
C THR A 378 -19.75 21.58 -9.19
N LEU A 379 -19.00 22.55 -9.71
CA LEU A 379 -19.24 23.98 -9.49
C LEU A 379 -19.90 24.59 -10.72
N MET A 380 -20.86 25.50 -10.51
CA MET A 380 -21.57 26.16 -11.62
C MET A 380 -20.73 27.27 -12.23
N MET A 381 -20.67 27.30 -13.57
CA MET A 381 -20.02 28.37 -14.32
C MET A 381 -20.63 29.74 -13.98
N GLY A 382 -19.79 30.76 -13.81
CA GLY A 382 -20.22 32.11 -13.42
C GLY A 382 -20.50 32.29 -11.92
N SER A 383 -20.39 31.25 -11.09
CA SER A 383 -20.45 31.43 -9.63
C SER A 383 -19.18 32.11 -9.10
N THR A 384 -19.34 33.17 -8.31
CA THR A 384 -18.23 33.87 -7.66
C THR A 384 -17.78 33.23 -6.35
N ASN A 385 -18.66 32.46 -5.71
CA ASN A 385 -18.42 31.83 -4.42
C ASN A 385 -19.00 30.41 -4.41
N ALA A 386 -18.37 29.49 -3.68
CA ALA A 386 -18.90 28.16 -3.41
C ALA A 386 -18.60 27.76 -1.96
N VAL A 387 -19.63 27.33 -1.23
CA VAL A 387 -19.49 26.81 0.14
C VAL A 387 -19.80 25.32 0.11
N LEU A 388 -18.85 24.51 0.56
CA LEU A 388 -18.93 23.05 0.52
C LEU A 388 -19.05 22.50 1.94
N GLU A 389 -20.28 22.36 2.41
CA GLU A 389 -20.57 21.84 3.75
C GLU A 389 -20.46 20.31 3.81
N ASN A 390 -20.04 19.78 4.97
CA ASN A 390 -20.03 18.35 5.29
C ASN A 390 -19.16 17.47 4.35
N ILE A 391 -18.11 18.07 3.78
CA ILE A 391 -16.76 17.49 3.75
C ILE A 391 -16.12 17.64 5.15
N PHE A 392 -15.87 16.59 5.93
CA PHE A 392 -16.18 15.17 5.77
C PHE A 392 -16.90 14.65 7.02
N GLN A 393 -17.81 13.68 6.84
CA GLN A 393 -18.59 13.14 7.96
C GLN A 393 -17.79 12.08 8.75
N ASP A 394 -17.97 12.09 10.07
CA ASP A 394 -17.40 11.22 11.10
C ASP A 394 -15.86 11.22 11.26
N VAL A 395 -15.11 11.11 10.18
CA VAL A 395 -13.65 10.95 10.19
C VAL A 395 -12.97 12.18 9.59
N LYS A 396 -12.22 12.90 10.42
CA LYS A 396 -11.37 14.02 9.98
C LYS A 396 -10.20 13.51 9.13
N PRO A 397 -10.02 13.99 7.89
CA PRO A 397 -8.89 13.59 7.06
C PRO A 397 -7.58 14.19 7.61
N LYS A 398 -6.48 13.44 7.51
CA LYS A 398 -5.13 13.93 7.86
C LYS A 398 -4.51 14.86 6.81
N ARG A 399 -5.01 14.78 5.57
CA ARG A 399 -4.57 15.56 4.41
C ARG A 399 -5.75 15.69 3.46
N ILE A 400 -5.96 16.89 2.92
CA ILE A 400 -6.91 17.15 1.82
C ILE A 400 -6.08 17.58 0.61
N ILE A 401 -6.42 17.03 -0.55
CA ILE A 401 -5.86 17.41 -1.85
C ILE A 401 -7.06 17.83 -2.70
N MET A 402 -6.96 18.99 -3.33
CA MET A 402 -7.98 19.53 -4.24
C MET A 402 -7.34 19.80 -5.59
N GLY A 403 -8.07 19.47 -6.66
CA GLY A 403 -7.77 19.89 -8.01
C GLY A 403 -9.08 20.23 -8.71
N LEU A 404 -9.08 21.30 -9.50
CA LEU A 404 -10.22 21.69 -10.32
C LEU A 404 -9.91 21.30 -11.77
N THR A 405 -10.90 20.79 -12.49
CA THR A 405 -10.79 20.39 -13.90
C THR A 405 -12.16 20.59 -14.57
N SER A 406 -12.20 20.62 -15.91
CA SER A 406 -13.46 20.83 -16.63
C SER A 406 -14.36 19.59 -16.54
N THR A 407 -15.68 19.81 -16.51
CA THR A 407 -16.65 18.70 -16.43
C THR A 407 -16.59 17.79 -17.67
N ASN A 408 -16.20 18.32 -18.83
CA ASN A 408 -15.98 17.54 -20.06
C ASN A 408 -14.83 16.55 -19.86
N ALA A 409 -13.68 17.02 -19.33
CA ALA A 409 -12.51 16.19 -19.08
C ALA A 409 -12.78 15.07 -18.05
N VAL A 410 -13.56 15.35 -17.01
CA VAL A 410 -13.99 14.33 -16.02
C VAL A 410 -14.90 13.27 -16.64
N ASN A 411 -15.84 13.68 -17.49
CA ASN A 411 -16.81 12.76 -18.11
C ASN A 411 -16.21 11.91 -19.25
N GLY A 412 -15.05 12.32 -19.77
CA GLY A 412 -14.33 11.70 -20.88
C GLY A 412 -14.74 12.28 -22.22
N ASP A 413 -13.92 13.17 -22.76
CA ASP A 413 -14.04 13.85 -24.04
C ASP A 413 -12.66 13.85 -24.72
N TYR A 414 -12.58 13.45 -25.99
CA TYR A 414 -11.31 13.33 -26.70
C TYR A 414 -10.56 14.66 -26.84
N GLN A 415 -11.22 15.81 -26.78
CA GLN A 415 -10.56 17.11 -26.90
C GLN A 415 -9.92 17.60 -25.59
N PHE A 416 -10.28 17.04 -24.43
CA PHE A 416 -9.88 17.55 -23.12
C PHE A 416 -9.09 16.52 -22.31
N ASN A 417 -7.89 16.88 -21.85
CA ASN A 417 -7.06 16.02 -21.04
C ASN A 417 -7.60 15.99 -19.58
N PRO A 418 -7.99 14.82 -19.03
CA PRO A 418 -8.51 14.72 -17.66
C PRO A 418 -7.53 15.21 -16.59
N TRP A 419 -6.23 15.24 -16.91
CA TRP A 419 -5.16 15.68 -16.02
C TRP A 419 -4.89 17.19 -16.12
N ASN A 420 -5.60 17.93 -16.96
CA ASN A 420 -5.49 19.38 -17.05
C ASN A 420 -6.18 20.07 -15.87
N PHE A 421 -5.50 20.05 -14.72
CA PHE A 421 -5.90 20.80 -13.54
C PHE A 421 -5.67 22.29 -13.76
N GLN A 422 -6.75 23.06 -13.76
CA GLN A 422 -6.73 24.52 -13.98
C GLN A 422 -7.11 25.24 -12.68
N HIS A 423 -6.72 26.52 -12.56
CA HIS A 423 -7.09 27.33 -11.39
C HIS A 423 -8.48 27.96 -11.48
N PHE A 424 -9.03 28.14 -12.68
CA PHE A 424 -10.32 28.83 -12.93
C PHE A 424 -10.43 30.16 -12.17
N ASP A 425 -9.33 30.92 -12.14
CA ASP A 425 -9.16 32.19 -11.42
C ASP A 425 -9.60 32.19 -9.95
N LEU A 426 -9.51 31.04 -9.26
CA LEU A 426 -9.82 30.90 -7.83
C LEU A 426 -8.97 31.86 -6.99
N GLN A 427 -9.59 32.88 -6.40
CA GLN A 427 -8.87 33.92 -5.64
C GLN A 427 -8.60 33.55 -4.18
N GLN A 428 -9.46 32.71 -3.59
CA GLN A 428 -9.43 32.41 -2.16
C GLN A 428 -9.97 31.02 -1.87
N ILE A 429 -9.33 30.30 -0.95
CA ILE A 429 -9.84 29.04 -0.38
C ILE A 429 -9.74 29.10 1.15
N THR A 430 -10.66 28.42 1.85
CA THR A 430 -10.65 28.33 3.32
C THR A 430 -11.20 26.98 3.75
N LEU A 431 -10.42 26.25 4.54
CA LEU A 431 -10.84 24.99 5.14
C LEU A 431 -11.35 25.24 6.56
N TYR A 432 -12.56 24.76 6.84
CA TYR A 432 -13.15 24.79 8.19
C TYR A 432 -13.15 23.39 8.80
N CYS A 433 -12.81 23.29 10.07
CA CYS A 433 -12.95 22.10 10.90
C CYS A 433 -13.80 22.46 12.12
N ASP A 434 -14.94 21.80 12.30
CA ASP A 434 -15.92 22.08 13.36
C ASP A 434 -16.33 23.57 13.46
N GLY A 435 -16.43 24.26 12.32
CA GLY A 435 -16.75 25.69 12.24
C GLY A 435 -15.57 26.64 12.47
N VAL A 436 -14.38 26.13 12.82
CA VAL A 436 -13.15 26.91 13.00
C VAL A 436 -12.29 26.85 11.75
N PRO A 437 -11.79 27.98 11.19
CA PRO A 437 -10.87 27.95 10.06
C PRO A 437 -9.53 27.33 10.49
N VAL A 438 -9.04 26.32 9.75
CA VAL A 438 -7.84 25.54 10.11
C VAL A 438 -6.59 26.41 10.16
N ASP A 439 -6.41 27.30 9.16
CA ASP A 439 -5.25 28.17 9.05
C ASP A 439 -5.46 29.57 9.68
N GLY A 440 -6.63 29.82 10.29
CA GLY A 440 -7.04 31.11 10.85
C GLY A 440 -7.30 32.23 9.84
N ILE A 441 -6.55 32.27 8.74
CA ILE A 441 -6.65 33.25 7.64
C ILE A 441 -6.97 32.49 6.35
N PRO A 442 -7.91 32.96 5.51
CA PRO A 442 -8.12 32.42 4.18
C PRO A 442 -6.85 32.41 3.32
N LEU A 443 -6.58 31.29 2.66
CA LEU A 443 -5.51 31.18 1.68
C LEU A 443 -5.89 31.99 0.43
N LYS A 444 -5.22 33.12 0.25
CA LYS A 444 -5.32 33.95 -0.96
C LYS A 444 -4.38 33.41 -2.03
N LEU A 445 -4.91 33.24 -3.23
CA LEU A 445 -4.22 32.66 -4.37
C LEU A 445 -4.06 33.74 -5.45
N GLN A 446 -2.83 33.92 -5.91
CA GLN A 446 -2.47 34.87 -6.97
C GLN A 446 -1.70 34.09 -8.04
N PHE A 447 -2.36 33.78 -9.16
CA PHE A 447 -1.77 33.00 -10.25
C PHE A 447 -1.08 33.86 -11.32
N ASN A 448 -1.34 35.17 -11.33
CA ASN A 448 -0.89 36.11 -12.36
C ASN A 448 0.34 36.95 -11.94
N GLU A 449 0.91 36.72 -10.77
CA GLU A 449 2.10 37.43 -10.25
C GLU A 449 3.25 36.44 -10.02
N ASP A 450 4.46 36.77 -10.48
CA ASP A 450 5.70 35.98 -10.28
C ASP A 450 6.03 35.67 -8.80
N ARG A 451 5.34 36.33 -7.86
CA ARG A 451 5.51 36.19 -6.40
C ARG A 451 4.22 35.93 -5.65
N GLY A 452 3.12 35.65 -6.36
CA GLY A 452 1.93 35.11 -5.73
C GLY A 452 2.25 33.78 -5.05
N ALA A 453 1.48 33.40 -4.01
CA ALA A 453 1.65 32.13 -3.30
C ALA A 453 1.17 30.94 -4.15
N THR A 454 1.85 30.69 -5.28
CA THR A 454 1.66 29.56 -6.20
C THR A 454 2.01 28.23 -5.54
N ASN A 455 2.76 28.25 -4.44
CA ASN A 455 2.95 27.15 -3.52
C ASN A 455 2.62 27.61 -2.10
N VAL A 456 1.64 26.96 -1.47
CA VAL A 456 1.43 27.04 -0.02
C VAL A 456 2.31 25.99 0.63
N ALA A 457 3.06 26.36 1.67
CA ALA A 457 3.86 25.40 2.42
C ALA A 457 2.96 24.31 3.00
N ALA A 458 3.28 23.04 2.72
CA ALA A 458 2.65 21.92 3.40
C ALA A 458 3.11 21.94 4.87
N TYR A 459 2.29 22.54 5.74
CA TYR A 459 2.50 22.45 7.18
C TYR A 459 2.38 20.99 7.62
N VAL A 460 3.34 20.58 8.46
CA VAL A 460 3.53 19.20 8.97
C VAL A 460 2.72 18.99 10.24
#